data_AF-A0A4U3B5F3-F1
#
_entry.id   AF-A0A4U3B5F3-F1
#
_cell.length_a   1.000
_cell.length_b   1.000
_cell.length_c   1.000
_cell.angle_alpha   90.00
_cell.angle_beta   90.00
_cell.angle_gamma   90.00
#
_symmetry.space_group_name_H-M   'P 1'
#
loop_
_entity.id
_entity.type
_entity.pdbx_description
1 polymer ?
#
loop_
_entity_poly.entity_id
_entity_poly.type
_entity_poly.pdbx_seq_one_letter_code
_entity_poly.pdbx_strand_id
1 'polypeptide(L)'
;TLIYYGLEFIHPSIFLLATLIICSITSIATGTSWGTVGTAGIAMMAIGEGLGLPLPLVAGAVLSGAYFGDKLSPLSDSTVLAASMAKVDVIAHVRAMLVLDVPAYIITSIMFTVAGWMYGGDNVDLNRVEFLKEALLKEFDIKIWMLVPAVIVIVLLAMKKPSMPTIAMGALIGAIWATLFQGMNFGEAIGTAYNGFSIQSGVEFVDKLLNRGGINGMLGSVAVIIFGLGFGGLLEKLGVLKVIVSKFEKKLNSAGNVTLSTLIVAFLANIFGCAMYVSLILTPKIMEDSYDKLKIDRRVLARNSEVGGTLTSGMVPWSDNGIFMAGILGVATFSYVPFMWLSFVSLILAVIYGYTGKFIWYVDDVEKGKQAS
;
A
#
# COMPACT_ATOMS: atom_id res chain seq x y z
N THR A 1 20.95 -6.02 -8.82
CA THR A 1 20.54 -5.81 -10.22
C THR A 1 19.53 -4.69 -10.41
N LEU A 2 18.32 -4.77 -9.85
CA LEU A 2 17.30 -3.74 -10.07
C LEU A 2 17.76 -2.35 -9.59
N ILE A 3 18.47 -2.29 -8.47
CA ILE A 3 19.08 -1.05 -7.95
C ILE A 3 20.10 -0.47 -8.94
N TYR A 4 21.03 -1.29 -9.43
CA TYR A 4 22.05 -0.87 -10.40
C TYR A 4 21.43 -0.26 -11.66
N TYR A 5 20.49 -0.98 -12.29
CA TYR A 5 19.80 -0.48 -13.47
C TYR A 5 18.86 0.69 -13.18
N GLY A 6 18.28 0.74 -11.99
CA GLY A 6 17.48 1.87 -11.54
C GLY A 6 18.31 3.15 -11.45
N LEU A 7 19.50 3.07 -10.85
CA LEU A 7 20.46 4.17 -10.78
C LEU A 7 21.01 4.57 -12.15
N GLU A 8 21.09 3.63 -13.09
CA GLU A 8 21.58 3.87 -14.45
C GLU A 8 20.55 4.52 -15.38
N PHE A 9 19.29 4.10 -15.33
CA PHE A 9 18.29 4.50 -16.32
C PHE A 9 17.25 5.49 -15.80
N ILE A 10 17.03 5.58 -14.48
CA ILE A 10 15.99 6.45 -13.94
C ILE A 10 16.60 7.79 -13.55
N HIS A 11 16.28 8.83 -14.33
CA HIS A 11 16.69 10.18 -13.98
C HIS A 11 16.04 10.61 -12.64
N PRO A 12 16.79 11.21 -11.70
CA PRO A 12 16.28 11.56 -10.37
C PRO A 12 15.02 12.44 -10.40
N SER A 13 14.96 13.36 -11.37
CA SER A 13 13.83 14.28 -11.54
C SER A 13 12.48 13.59 -11.82
N ILE A 14 12.49 12.37 -12.38
CA ILE A 14 11.28 11.58 -12.65
C ILE A 14 11.14 10.40 -11.70
N PHE A 15 12.12 10.16 -10.83
CA PHE A 15 12.19 8.95 -10.02
C PHE A 15 10.95 8.74 -9.12
N LEU A 16 10.45 9.80 -8.48
CA LEU A 16 9.27 9.70 -7.61
C LEU A 16 8.00 9.37 -8.39
N LEU A 17 7.84 9.95 -9.59
CA LEU A 17 6.73 9.61 -10.49
C LEU A 17 6.86 8.17 -11.02
N ALA A 18 8.06 7.76 -11.43
CA ALA A 18 8.33 6.40 -11.86
C ALA A 18 8.03 5.39 -10.74
N THR A 19 8.44 5.69 -9.51
CA THR A 19 8.14 4.91 -8.30
C THR A 19 6.63 4.74 -8.12
N LEU A 20 5.87 5.83 -8.19
CA LEU A 20 4.41 5.81 -8.10
C LEU A 20 3.81 4.87 -9.16
N ILE A 21 4.22 5.03 -10.43
CA ILE A 21 3.67 4.26 -11.57
C ILE A 21 4.04 2.78 -11.48
N ILE A 22 5.31 2.46 -11.19
CA ILE A 22 5.79 1.08 -11.10
C ILE A 22 5.04 0.37 -9.97
N CYS A 23 4.96 0.96 -8.78
CA CYS A 23 4.21 0.38 -7.67
C CYS A 23 2.72 0.26 -7.99
N SER A 24 2.11 1.21 -8.70
CA SER A 24 0.72 1.09 -9.16
C SER A 24 0.51 -0.08 -10.10
N ILE A 25 1.34 -0.24 -11.13
CA ILE A 25 1.21 -1.34 -12.09
C ILE A 25 1.39 -2.68 -11.38
N THR A 26 2.42 -2.80 -10.53
CA THR A 26 2.63 -4.00 -9.72
C THR A 26 1.42 -4.28 -8.83
N SER A 27 0.87 -3.27 -8.16
CA SER A 27 -0.25 -3.48 -7.24
C SER A 27 -1.57 -3.81 -7.96
N ILE A 28 -1.85 -3.20 -9.12
CA ILE A 28 -3.00 -3.57 -9.95
C ILE A 28 -2.89 -5.02 -10.39
N ALA A 29 -1.71 -5.42 -10.88
CA ALA A 29 -1.46 -6.78 -11.36
C ALA A 29 -1.56 -7.81 -10.23
N THR A 30 -0.98 -7.51 -9.07
CA THR A 30 -0.91 -8.45 -7.94
C THR A 30 -2.13 -8.42 -7.02
N GLY A 31 -2.93 -7.34 -7.05
CA GLY A 31 -4.06 -7.14 -6.15
C GLY A 31 -3.67 -7.03 -4.68
N THR A 32 -2.44 -6.61 -4.38
CA THR A 32 -1.96 -6.50 -3.00
C THR A 32 -0.97 -5.36 -2.81
N SER A 33 -1.29 -4.47 -1.87
CA SER A 33 -0.37 -3.44 -1.40
C SER A 33 0.84 -4.05 -0.66
N TRP A 34 0.63 -5.08 0.17
CA TRP A 34 1.71 -5.72 0.94
C TRP A 34 2.74 -6.40 0.05
N GLY A 35 2.29 -7.17 -0.94
CA GLY A 35 3.17 -7.81 -1.91
C GLY A 35 3.93 -6.80 -2.77
N THR A 36 3.28 -5.70 -3.15
CA THR A 36 3.91 -4.61 -3.91
C THR A 36 5.01 -3.92 -3.11
N VAL A 37 4.72 -3.55 -1.85
CA VAL A 37 5.68 -2.88 -0.98
C VAL A 37 6.86 -3.79 -0.66
N GLY A 38 6.61 -5.08 -0.41
CA GLY A 38 7.64 -6.09 -0.16
C GLY A 38 8.49 -6.50 -1.37
N THR A 39 8.13 -6.07 -2.58
CA THR A 39 8.87 -6.40 -3.82
C THR A 39 9.38 -5.14 -4.52
N ALA A 40 8.55 -4.50 -5.34
CA ALA A 40 8.88 -3.26 -6.05
C ALA A 40 9.17 -2.11 -5.07
N GLY A 41 8.46 -2.03 -3.95
CA GLY A 41 8.63 -0.98 -2.95
C GLY A 41 10.02 -0.95 -2.33
N ILE A 42 10.52 -2.08 -1.82
CA ILE A 42 11.90 -2.19 -1.27
C ILE A 42 12.93 -1.78 -2.33
N ALA A 43 12.74 -2.23 -3.57
CA ALA A 43 13.57 -1.88 -4.70
C ALA A 43 13.62 -0.35 -4.95
N MET A 44 12.48 0.32 -4.92
CA MET A 44 12.41 1.78 -5.08
C MET A 44 13.01 2.51 -3.87
N MET A 45 12.80 2.03 -2.64
CA MET A 45 13.46 2.61 -1.46
C MET A 45 14.98 2.60 -1.61
N ALA A 46 15.53 1.48 -2.10
CA ALA A 46 16.95 1.31 -2.31
C ALA A 46 17.54 2.24 -3.37
N ILE A 47 16.85 2.39 -4.51
CA ILE A 47 17.25 3.35 -5.55
C ILE A 47 17.16 4.79 -5.02
N GLY A 48 16.05 5.13 -4.35
CA GLY A 48 15.84 6.46 -3.79
C GLY A 48 16.92 6.87 -2.79
N GLU A 49 17.35 5.94 -1.94
CA GLU A 49 18.49 6.14 -1.03
C GLU A 49 19.80 6.38 -1.79
N GLY A 50 20.02 5.63 -2.87
CA GLY A 50 21.21 5.76 -3.73
C GLY A 50 21.26 7.09 -4.46
N LEU A 51 20.09 7.60 -4.87
CA LEU A 51 19.91 8.94 -5.44
C LEU A 51 19.95 10.07 -4.40
N GLY A 52 20.07 9.74 -3.10
CA GLY A 52 20.12 10.73 -2.02
C GLY A 52 18.78 11.40 -1.72
N LEU A 53 17.66 10.81 -2.16
CA LEU A 53 16.34 11.37 -1.91
C LEU A 53 15.89 11.11 -0.46
N PRO A 54 15.08 12.00 0.14
CA PRO A 54 14.51 11.75 1.47
C PRO A 54 13.67 10.47 1.47
N LEU A 55 14.10 9.46 2.24
CA LEU A 55 13.40 8.17 2.31
C LEU A 55 11.92 8.26 2.68
N PRO A 56 11.47 9.17 3.57
CA PRO A 56 10.05 9.33 3.82
C PRO A 56 9.22 9.77 2.61
N LEU A 57 9.82 10.56 1.70
CA LEU A 57 9.17 10.99 0.45
C LEU A 57 9.09 9.82 -0.54
N VAL A 58 10.15 9.03 -0.66
CA VAL A 58 10.17 7.81 -1.49
C VAL A 58 9.15 6.79 -0.98
N ALA A 59 9.08 6.59 0.34
CA ALA A 59 8.08 5.75 0.99
C ALA A 59 6.66 6.23 0.67
N GLY A 60 6.41 7.55 0.70
CA GLY A 60 5.13 8.12 0.28
C GLY A 60 4.74 7.81 -1.17
N ALA A 61 5.69 7.84 -2.10
CA ALA A 61 5.48 7.48 -3.51
C ALA A 61 5.17 5.98 -3.67
N VAL A 62 5.94 5.12 -2.99
CA VAL A 62 5.72 3.67 -2.97
C VAL A 62 4.33 3.34 -2.42
N LEU A 63 3.97 3.90 -1.26
CA LEU A 63 2.68 3.64 -0.61
C LEU A 63 1.51 4.17 -1.44
N SER A 64 1.64 5.36 -2.02
CA SER A 64 0.64 5.91 -2.94
C SER A 64 0.42 4.96 -4.12
N GLY A 65 1.49 4.46 -4.73
CA GLY A 65 1.38 3.53 -5.86
C GLY A 65 0.75 2.20 -5.46
N ALA A 66 1.22 1.64 -4.35
CA ALA A 66 0.75 0.37 -3.81
C ALA A 66 -0.74 0.41 -3.45
N TYR A 67 -1.18 1.42 -2.70
CA TYR A 67 -2.59 1.53 -2.32
C TYR A 67 -3.51 1.90 -3.49
N PHE A 68 -3.04 2.69 -4.46
CA PHE A 68 -3.81 2.95 -5.68
C PHE A 68 -4.15 1.66 -6.42
N GLY A 69 -3.15 0.82 -6.67
CA GLY A 69 -3.37 -0.39 -7.45
C GLY A 69 -4.14 -1.47 -6.69
N ASP A 70 -3.99 -1.52 -5.37
CA ASP A 70 -4.68 -2.48 -4.50
C ASP A 70 -6.20 -2.27 -4.63
N LYS A 71 -6.65 -1.02 -4.48
CA LYS A 71 -8.06 -0.63 -4.56
C LYS A 71 -8.67 -0.82 -5.95
N LEU A 72 -7.89 -0.63 -7.01
CA LEU A 72 -8.41 -0.77 -8.38
C LEU A 72 -8.36 -2.21 -8.90
N SER A 73 -7.77 -3.13 -8.13
CA SER A 73 -7.72 -4.53 -8.50
C SER A 73 -8.98 -5.27 -8.01
N PRO A 74 -9.80 -5.85 -8.90
CA PRO A 74 -10.93 -6.70 -8.49
C PRO A 74 -10.48 -8.01 -7.82
N LEU A 75 -9.16 -8.22 -7.71
CA LEU A 75 -8.52 -9.37 -7.09
C LEU A 75 -8.12 -9.10 -5.65
N SER A 76 -8.13 -7.84 -5.22
CA SER A 76 -7.73 -7.48 -3.87
C SER A 76 -8.77 -7.94 -2.85
N ASP A 77 -8.30 -8.62 -1.81
CA ASP A 77 -9.14 -9.02 -0.68
C ASP A 77 -9.78 -7.80 -0.01
N SER A 78 -9.07 -6.65 0.02
CA SER A 78 -9.60 -5.40 0.59
C SER A 78 -10.78 -4.86 -0.24
N THR A 79 -10.65 -4.86 -1.56
CA THR A 79 -11.69 -4.42 -2.49
C THR A 79 -12.88 -5.38 -2.51
N VAL A 80 -12.63 -6.69 -2.51
CA VAL A 80 -13.69 -7.71 -2.41
C VAL A 80 -14.44 -7.59 -1.09
N LEU A 81 -13.74 -7.39 0.02
CA LEU A 81 -14.36 -7.24 1.33
C LEU A 81 -15.16 -5.95 1.43
N ALA A 82 -14.64 -4.82 0.96
CA ALA A 82 -15.36 -3.55 0.95
C ALA A 82 -16.68 -3.64 0.16
N ALA A 83 -16.64 -4.25 -1.03
CA ALA A 83 -17.81 -4.47 -1.86
C ALA A 83 -18.82 -5.42 -1.19
N SER A 84 -18.34 -6.56 -0.68
CA SER A 84 -19.17 -7.58 -0.02
C SER A 84 -19.87 -7.05 1.23
N MET A 85 -19.15 -6.32 2.08
CA MET A 85 -19.69 -5.73 3.31
C MET A 85 -20.71 -4.63 3.03
N ALA A 86 -20.55 -3.92 1.90
CA ALA A 86 -21.54 -2.95 1.42
C ALA A 86 -22.66 -3.59 0.56
N LYS A 87 -22.63 -4.91 0.32
CA LYS A 87 -23.62 -5.65 -0.50
C LYS A 87 -23.70 -5.15 -1.94
N VAL A 88 -22.55 -4.87 -2.56
CA VAL A 88 -22.45 -4.46 -3.97
C VAL A 88 -21.55 -5.41 -4.76
N ASP A 89 -21.79 -5.49 -6.06
CA ASP A 89 -20.90 -6.23 -6.97
C ASP A 89 -19.51 -5.60 -7.00
N VAL A 90 -18.46 -6.45 -7.01
CA VAL A 90 -17.06 -6.02 -6.95
C VAL A 90 -16.70 -5.18 -8.16
N ILE A 91 -17.17 -5.52 -9.36
CA ILE A 91 -16.87 -4.75 -10.58
C ILE A 91 -17.58 -3.40 -10.55
N ALA A 92 -18.83 -3.36 -10.07
CA ALA A 92 -19.56 -2.12 -9.88
C ALA A 92 -18.86 -1.19 -8.86
N HIS A 93 -18.31 -1.76 -7.81
CA HIS A 93 -17.52 -1.06 -6.80
C HIS A 93 -16.20 -0.50 -7.34
N VAL A 94 -15.41 -1.31 -8.07
CA VAL A 94 -14.19 -0.85 -8.74
C VAL A 94 -14.48 0.31 -9.70
N ARG A 95 -15.55 0.22 -10.49
CA ARG A 95 -16.00 1.32 -11.36
C ARG A 95 -16.35 2.58 -10.58
N ALA A 96 -17.01 2.43 -9.43
CA ALA A 96 -17.36 3.56 -8.55
C ALA A 96 -16.11 4.22 -7.94
N MET A 97 -15.05 3.44 -7.66
CA MET A 97 -13.77 3.94 -7.16
C MET A 97 -12.98 4.72 -8.20
N LEU A 98 -12.95 4.28 -9.46
CA LEU A 98 -12.23 4.96 -10.55
C LEU A 98 -12.58 6.45 -10.67
N VAL A 99 -13.83 6.80 -10.41
CA VAL A 99 -14.33 8.18 -10.46
C VAL A 99 -13.63 9.11 -9.46
N LEU A 100 -13.14 8.56 -8.35
CA LEU A 100 -12.39 9.27 -7.32
C LEU A 100 -10.89 9.06 -7.45
N ASP A 101 -10.47 7.81 -7.67
CA ASP A 101 -9.06 7.43 -7.64
C ASP A 101 -8.30 7.95 -8.86
N VAL A 102 -8.90 8.01 -10.06
CA VAL A 102 -8.22 8.54 -11.26
C VAL A 102 -7.90 10.03 -11.10
N PRO A 103 -8.85 10.93 -10.73
CA PRO A 103 -8.52 12.32 -10.42
C PRO A 103 -7.49 12.46 -9.29
N ALA A 104 -7.61 11.66 -8.23
CA ALA A 104 -6.65 11.68 -7.13
C ALA A 104 -5.24 11.33 -7.61
N TYR A 105 -5.12 10.28 -8.43
CA TYR A 105 -3.87 9.80 -8.97
C TYR A 105 -3.21 10.81 -9.91
N ILE A 106 -3.98 11.54 -10.73
CA ILE A 106 -3.46 12.61 -11.58
C ILE A 106 -2.85 13.72 -10.72
N ILE A 107 -3.58 14.18 -9.69
CA ILE A 107 -3.09 15.21 -8.78
C ILE A 107 -1.82 14.74 -8.06
N THR A 108 -1.83 13.53 -7.52
CA THR A 108 -0.67 12.95 -6.83
C THR A 108 0.52 12.76 -7.77
N SER A 109 0.30 12.37 -9.03
CA SER A 109 1.34 12.25 -10.06
C SER A 109 2.00 13.61 -10.33
N ILE A 110 1.21 14.68 -10.43
CA ILE A 110 1.71 16.04 -10.57
C ILE A 110 2.55 16.42 -9.35
N MET A 111 2.05 16.16 -8.13
CA MET A 111 2.78 16.47 -6.90
C MET A 111 4.13 15.75 -6.82
N PHE A 112 4.19 14.46 -7.15
CA PHE A 112 5.46 13.71 -7.17
C PHE A 112 6.39 14.13 -8.30
N THR A 113 5.86 14.58 -9.43
CA THR A 113 6.66 15.15 -10.52
C THR A 113 7.33 16.45 -10.08
N VAL A 114 6.56 17.36 -9.48
CA VAL A 114 7.08 18.64 -8.96
C VAL A 114 8.09 18.39 -7.85
N ALA A 115 7.80 17.49 -6.92
CA ALA A 115 8.76 17.10 -5.88
C ALA A 115 10.03 16.48 -6.48
N GLY A 116 9.89 15.65 -7.52
CA GLY A 116 11.01 15.09 -8.27
C GLY A 116 11.91 16.19 -8.85
N TRP A 117 11.33 17.26 -9.40
CA TRP A 117 12.12 18.39 -9.91
C TRP A 117 12.82 19.19 -8.81
N MET A 118 12.18 19.33 -7.64
CA MET A 118 12.77 20.03 -6.49
C MET A 118 13.93 19.26 -5.87
N TYR A 119 13.82 17.94 -5.75
CA TYR A 119 14.83 17.09 -5.11
C TYR A 119 15.83 16.46 -6.09
N GLY A 120 15.47 16.32 -7.36
CA GLY A 120 16.23 15.63 -8.41
C GLY A 120 16.79 16.54 -9.52
N GLY A 121 16.83 17.86 -9.30
CA GLY A 121 17.52 18.84 -10.18
C GLY A 121 19.05 18.82 -10.03
N ASP A 122 19.73 19.94 -10.33
CA ASP A 122 21.20 20.12 -10.35
C ASP A 122 21.97 19.73 -9.05
N ASN A 123 21.26 19.30 -8.01
CA ASN A 123 21.81 18.93 -6.70
C ASN A 123 22.08 17.43 -6.54
N VAL A 124 21.84 16.60 -7.56
CA VAL A 124 22.16 15.16 -7.48
C VAL A 124 23.64 14.95 -7.80
N ASP A 125 24.38 14.44 -6.83
CA ASP A 125 25.78 14.08 -6.99
C ASP A 125 25.92 12.83 -7.87
N LEU A 126 26.12 13.04 -9.17
CA LEU A 126 26.32 11.97 -10.14
C LEU A 126 27.57 11.13 -9.82
N ASN A 127 28.59 11.73 -9.19
CA ASN A 127 29.79 10.98 -8.79
C ASN A 127 29.45 9.96 -7.69
N ARG A 128 28.54 10.31 -6.77
CA ARG A 128 28.01 9.36 -5.80
C ARG A 128 27.28 8.22 -6.49
N VAL A 129 26.45 8.49 -7.50
CA VAL A 129 25.72 7.45 -8.23
C VAL A 129 26.70 6.48 -8.92
N GLU A 130 27.73 7.00 -9.59
CA GLU A 130 28.77 6.18 -10.22
C GLU A 130 29.55 5.35 -9.20
N PHE A 131 30.00 5.96 -8.10
CA PHE A 131 30.69 5.26 -7.02
C PHE A 131 29.84 4.11 -6.44
N LEU A 132 28.54 4.33 -6.25
CA LEU A 132 27.62 3.29 -5.76
C LEU A 132 27.42 2.17 -6.79
N LYS A 133 27.37 2.49 -8.09
CA LYS A 133 27.32 1.49 -9.16
C LYS A 133 28.58 0.61 -9.17
N GLU A 134 29.76 1.21 -9.03
CA GLU A 134 31.03 0.48 -8.98
C GLU A 134 31.13 -0.41 -7.75
N ALA A 135 30.73 0.10 -6.58
CA ALA A 135 30.68 -0.69 -5.35
C ALA A 135 29.78 -1.93 -5.50
N LEU A 136 28.62 -1.80 -6.16
CA LEU A 136 27.73 -2.93 -6.43
C LEU A 136 28.32 -3.95 -7.42
N LEU A 137 29.03 -3.49 -8.46
CA LEU A 137 29.68 -4.37 -9.44
C LEU A 137 30.88 -5.13 -8.85
N LYS A 138 31.51 -4.59 -7.82
CA LYS A 138 32.60 -5.26 -7.11
C LYS A 138 32.10 -6.44 -6.27
N GLU A 139 30.95 -6.28 -5.64
CA GLU A 139 30.40 -7.29 -4.71
C GLU A 139 29.52 -8.35 -5.42
N PHE A 140 28.87 -8.01 -6.55
CA PHE A 140 27.90 -8.88 -7.21
C PHE A 140 28.12 -9.03 -8.71
N ASP A 141 27.82 -10.23 -9.23
CA ASP A 141 27.69 -10.45 -10.67
C ASP A 141 26.32 -9.94 -11.16
N ILE A 142 26.30 -8.72 -11.68
CA ILE A 142 25.08 -8.04 -12.11
C ILE A 142 24.81 -8.30 -13.59
N LYS A 143 23.83 -9.16 -13.86
CA LYS A 143 23.25 -9.36 -15.20
C LYS A 143 21.74 -9.26 -15.17
N ILE A 144 21.15 -9.00 -16.34
CA ILE A 144 19.69 -8.85 -16.48
C ILE A 144 18.90 -10.10 -16.06
N TRP A 145 19.44 -11.30 -16.27
CA TRP A 145 18.79 -12.55 -15.87
C TRP A 145 18.75 -12.78 -14.35
N MET A 146 19.44 -11.97 -13.55
CA MET A 146 19.26 -11.96 -12.10
C MET A 146 17.89 -11.41 -11.67
N LEU A 147 17.12 -10.81 -12.59
CA LEU A 147 15.75 -10.37 -12.34
C LEU A 147 14.72 -11.51 -12.48
N VAL A 148 15.10 -12.67 -13.01
CA VAL A 148 14.18 -13.80 -13.24
C VAL A 148 13.39 -14.20 -11.98
N PRO A 149 13.98 -14.34 -10.77
CA PRO A 149 13.21 -14.66 -9.56
C PRO A 149 12.13 -13.60 -9.25
N ALA A 150 12.46 -12.31 -9.38
CA ALA A 150 11.51 -11.22 -9.15
C ALA A 150 10.38 -11.22 -10.18
N VAL A 151 10.70 -11.45 -11.46
CA VAL A 151 9.72 -11.56 -12.53
C VAL A 151 8.78 -12.74 -12.28
N ILE A 152 9.31 -13.90 -11.87
CA ILE A 152 8.48 -15.07 -11.54
C ILE A 152 7.49 -14.74 -10.42
N VAL A 153 7.94 -14.09 -9.34
CA VAL A 153 7.07 -13.67 -8.24
C VAL A 153 5.96 -12.74 -8.74
N ILE A 154 6.30 -11.71 -9.52
CA ILE A 154 5.32 -10.76 -10.06
C ILE A 154 4.31 -11.49 -10.97
N VAL A 155 4.78 -12.38 -11.84
CA VAL A 155 3.92 -13.16 -12.74
C VAL A 155 2.98 -14.07 -11.96
N LEU A 156 3.47 -14.77 -10.93
CA LEU A 156 2.64 -15.67 -10.13
C LEU A 156 1.58 -14.93 -9.31
N LEU A 157 1.95 -13.78 -8.75
CA LEU A 157 1.00 -12.89 -8.09
C LEU A 157 -0.05 -12.38 -9.10
N ALA A 158 0.38 -11.99 -10.31
CA ALA A 158 -0.53 -11.61 -11.39
C ALA A 158 -1.43 -12.76 -11.88
N MET A 159 -0.96 -14.01 -11.77
CA MET A 159 -1.73 -15.22 -12.04
C MET A 159 -2.67 -15.63 -10.89
N LYS A 160 -2.86 -14.76 -9.88
CA LYS A 160 -3.77 -14.98 -8.75
C LYS A 160 -3.39 -16.17 -7.87
N LYS A 161 -2.10 -16.53 -7.82
CA LYS A 161 -1.63 -17.51 -6.84
C LYS A 161 -1.61 -16.86 -5.46
N PRO A 162 -1.92 -17.60 -4.38
CA PRO A 162 -1.87 -17.06 -3.03
C PRO A 162 -0.52 -16.41 -2.74
N SER A 163 -0.54 -15.22 -2.11
CA SER A 163 0.65 -14.37 -1.94
C SER A 163 1.75 -15.05 -1.11
N MET A 164 1.39 -15.67 0.02
CA MET A 164 2.36 -16.31 0.91
C MET A 164 3.15 -17.45 0.22
N PRO A 165 2.52 -18.46 -0.42
CA PRO A 165 3.24 -19.47 -1.20
C PRO A 165 4.08 -18.88 -2.33
N THR A 166 3.59 -17.83 -2.99
CA THR A 166 4.27 -17.20 -4.11
C THR A 166 5.57 -16.51 -3.66
N ILE A 167 5.52 -15.77 -2.55
CA ILE A 167 6.70 -15.13 -1.96
C ILE A 167 7.69 -16.19 -1.47
N ALA A 168 7.22 -17.26 -0.81
CA ALA A 168 8.07 -18.35 -0.36
C ALA A 168 8.79 -19.06 -1.52
N MET A 169 8.09 -19.33 -2.62
CA MET A 169 8.71 -19.89 -3.83
C MET A 169 9.68 -18.89 -4.47
N GLY A 170 9.36 -17.59 -4.45
CA GLY A 170 10.28 -16.53 -4.84
C GLY A 170 11.58 -16.55 -4.06
N ALA A 171 11.51 -16.70 -2.74
CA ALA A 171 12.68 -16.81 -1.87
C ALA A 171 13.50 -18.08 -2.17
N LEU A 172 12.85 -19.21 -2.43
CA LEU A 172 13.53 -20.45 -2.83
C LEU A 172 14.25 -20.31 -4.17
N ILE A 173 13.60 -19.73 -5.17
CA ILE A 173 14.22 -19.45 -6.47
C ILE A 173 15.37 -18.46 -6.30
N GLY A 174 15.21 -17.45 -5.45
CA GLY A 174 16.27 -16.52 -5.07
C GLY A 174 17.49 -17.20 -4.47
N ALA A 175 17.29 -18.16 -3.55
CA ALA A 175 18.37 -18.95 -2.98
C ALA A 175 19.11 -19.80 -4.02
N ILE A 176 18.37 -20.43 -4.95
CA ILE A 176 18.96 -21.15 -6.08
C ILE A 176 19.81 -20.20 -6.94
N TRP A 177 19.30 -19.00 -7.26
CA TRP A 177 20.03 -17.99 -8.03
C TRP A 177 21.30 -17.52 -7.33
N ALA A 178 21.23 -17.28 -6.01
CA ALA A 178 22.38 -16.90 -5.21
C ALA A 178 23.48 -17.98 -5.24
N THR A 179 23.10 -19.25 -5.17
CA THR A 179 24.06 -20.35 -5.25
C THR A 179 24.66 -20.53 -6.65
N LEU A 180 23.84 -20.47 -7.70
CA LEU A 180 24.32 -20.70 -9.06
C LEU A 180 25.17 -19.55 -9.60
N PHE A 181 24.85 -18.31 -9.25
CA PHE A 181 25.43 -17.13 -9.90
C PHE A 181 26.22 -16.21 -8.98
N GLN A 182 26.01 -16.26 -7.66
CA GLN A 182 26.71 -15.41 -6.69
C GLN A 182 27.68 -16.20 -5.79
N GLY A 183 27.82 -17.51 -6.02
CA GLY A 183 28.76 -18.37 -5.28
C GLY A 183 28.40 -18.62 -3.81
N MET A 184 27.18 -18.27 -3.38
CA MET A 184 26.74 -18.50 -2.00
C MET A 184 26.38 -19.96 -1.75
N ASN A 185 26.74 -20.49 -0.57
CA ASN A 185 26.28 -21.83 -0.19
C ASN A 185 24.74 -21.86 -0.11
N PHE A 186 24.11 -22.95 -0.59
CA PHE A 186 22.65 -23.06 -0.60
C PHE A 186 22.01 -22.97 0.80
N GLY A 187 22.66 -23.56 1.82
CA GLY A 187 22.21 -23.48 3.20
C GLY A 187 22.26 -22.06 3.75
N GLU A 188 23.32 -21.32 3.42
CA GLU A 188 23.45 -19.90 3.77
C GLU A 188 22.42 -19.05 3.02
N ALA A 189 22.22 -19.31 1.73
CA ALA A 189 21.25 -18.59 0.90
C ALA A 189 19.81 -18.76 1.41
N ILE A 190 19.39 -19.97 1.82
CA ILE A 190 18.11 -20.15 2.52
C ILE A 190 18.13 -19.45 3.88
N GLY A 191 19.25 -19.54 4.60
CA GLY A 191 19.44 -18.87 5.89
C GLY A 191 19.20 -17.35 5.84
N THR A 192 19.49 -16.69 4.70
CA THR A 192 19.22 -15.26 4.54
C THR A 192 17.73 -14.90 4.54
N ALA A 193 16.83 -15.81 4.15
CA ALA A 193 15.39 -15.56 4.26
C ALA A 193 14.96 -15.43 5.74
N TYR A 194 15.61 -16.18 6.63
CA TYR A 194 15.31 -16.15 8.06
C TYR A 194 16.09 -15.06 8.80
N ASN A 195 17.41 -15.01 8.64
CA ASN A 195 18.28 -14.10 9.39
C ASN A 195 18.46 -12.73 8.72
N GLY A 196 18.25 -12.63 7.41
CA GLY A 196 18.63 -11.48 6.60
C GLY A 196 19.95 -11.71 5.88
N PHE A 197 20.20 -10.94 4.82
CA PHE A 197 21.50 -10.88 4.16
C PHE A 197 22.45 -10.01 4.97
N SER A 198 23.75 -10.28 4.92
CA SER A 198 24.76 -9.50 5.63
C SER A 198 26.07 -9.47 4.83
N ILE A 199 26.62 -8.27 4.63
CA ILE A 199 27.87 -7.97 3.93
C ILE A 199 28.61 -6.83 4.63
N GLN A 200 29.93 -6.83 4.49
CA GLN A 200 30.81 -5.72 4.89
C GLN A 200 31.59 -5.27 3.66
N SER A 201 30.99 -4.37 2.88
CA SER A 201 31.56 -3.85 1.64
C SER A 201 32.56 -2.71 1.87
N GLY A 202 32.56 -2.11 3.07
CA GLY A 202 33.31 -0.89 3.38
C GLY A 202 32.64 0.39 2.88
N VAL A 203 31.46 0.28 2.26
CA VAL A 203 30.63 1.41 1.84
C VAL A 203 29.35 1.42 2.68
N GLU A 204 29.23 2.40 3.57
CA GLU A 204 28.11 2.49 4.52
C GLU A 204 26.74 2.39 3.85
N PHE A 205 26.59 2.99 2.66
CA PHE A 205 25.37 2.90 1.87
C PHE A 205 25.05 1.45 1.48
N VAL A 206 26.01 0.73 0.90
CA VAL A 206 25.81 -0.65 0.43
C VAL A 206 25.52 -1.56 1.61
N ASP A 207 26.21 -1.36 2.73
CA ASP A 207 25.99 -2.14 3.95
C ASP A 207 24.60 -1.88 4.53
N LYS A 208 24.13 -0.63 4.65
CA LYS A 208 22.76 -0.33 5.10
C LYS A 208 21.70 -0.87 4.14
N LEU A 209 21.98 -0.83 2.84
CA LEU A 209 21.05 -1.23 1.80
C LEU A 209 20.81 -2.74 1.79
N LEU A 210 21.90 -3.50 1.90
CA LEU A 210 21.89 -4.95 1.72
C LEU A 210 21.75 -5.69 3.05
N ASN A 211 22.20 -5.11 4.16
CA ASN A 211 22.07 -5.71 5.49
C ASN A 211 20.68 -5.45 6.07
N ARG A 212 19.66 -5.98 5.40
CA ARG A 212 18.28 -5.97 5.90
C ARG A 212 17.95 -7.28 6.61
N GLY A 213 17.14 -7.16 7.65
CA GLY A 213 16.67 -8.32 8.42
C GLY A 213 15.78 -9.24 7.57
N GLY A 214 15.82 -10.54 7.89
CA GLY A 214 14.88 -11.53 7.37
C GLY A 214 13.63 -11.63 8.24
N ILE A 215 12.97 -12.80 8.22
CA ILE A 215 11.81 -13.09 9.08
C ILE A 215 12.10 -12.76 10.56
N ASN A 216 13.31 -13.06 11.03
CA ASN A 216 13.73 -12.77 12.41
C ASN A 216 13.62 -11.27 12.73
N GLY A 217 14.08 -10.40 11.82
CA GLY A 217 13.98 -8.95 11.96
C GLY A 217 12.54 -8.42 11.99
N MET A 218 11.58 -9.21 11.51
CA MET A 218 10.15 -8.87 11.50
C MET A 218 9.35 -9.49 12.65
N LEU A 219 9.93 -10.38 13.48
CA LEU A 219 9.19 -11.08 14.53
C LEU A 219 8.53 -10.12 15.53
N GLY A 220 9.22 -9.03 15.90
CA GLY A 220 8.66 -7.99 16.75
C GLY A 220 7.41 -7.35 16.13
N SER A 221 7.50 -6.97 14.86
CA SER A 221 6.35 -6.45 14.10
C SER A 221 5.21 -7.47 14.02
N VAL A 222 5.50 -8.73 13.71
CA VAL A 222 4.49 -9.80 13.64
C VAL A 222 3.78 -9.99 14.97
N ALA A 223 4.51 -9.99 16.10
CA ALA A 223 3.92 -10.10 17.43
C ALA A 223 2.95 -8.94 17.73
N VAL A 224 3.36 -7.69 17.44
CA VAL A 224 2.49 -6.51 17.64
C VAL A 224 1.24 -6.60 16.76
N ILE A 225 1.36 -7.09 15.52
CA ILE A 225 0.22 -7.29 14.61
C ILE A 225 -0.76 -8.32 15.20
N ILE A 226 -0.29 -9.47 15.68
CA ILE A 226 -1.13 -10.52 16.28
C ILE A 226 -1.86 -9.99 17.52
N PHE A 227 -1.15 -9.33 18.43
CA PHE A 227 -1.76 -8.75 19.63
C PHE A 227 -2.72 -7.60 19.29
N GLY A 228 -2.37 -6.76 18.33
CA GLY A 228 -3.20 -5.66 17.83
C GLY A 228 -4.51 -6.16 17.24
N LEU A 229 -4.47 -7.18 16.39
CA LEU A 229 -5.65 -7.84 15.83
C LEU A 229 -6.54 -8.44 16.93
N GLY A 230 -5.93 -9.14 17.90
CA GLY A 230 -6.65 -9.69 19.06
C GLY A 230 -7.36 -8.62 19.88
N PHE A 231 -6.69 -7.49 20.13
CA PHE A 231 -7.26 -6.34 20.84
C PHE A 231 -8.39 -5.67 20.06
N GLY A 232 -8.19 -5.44 18.76
CA GLY A 232 -9.19 -4.86 17.86
C GLY A 232 -10.49 -5.69 17.80
N GLY A 233 -10.36 -7.01 17.66
CA GLY A 233 -11.51 -7.92 17.69
C GLY A 233 -12.24 -7.94 19.05
N LEU A 234 -11.51 -7.75 20.15
CA LEU A 234 -12.08 -7.66 21.49
C LEU A 234 -12.89 -6.35 21.65
N LEU A 235 -12.37 -5.22 21.16
CA LEU A 235 -13.09 -3.94 21.14
C LEU A 235 -14.35 -3.98 20.26
N GLU A 236 -14.30 -4.68 19.14
CA GLU A 236 -15.48 -4.94 18.31
C GLU A 236 -16.54 -5.75 19.07
N LYS A 237 -16.13 -6.85 19.71
CA LYS A 237 -17.04 -7.74 20.45
C LYS A 237 -17.67 -7.06 21.67
N LEU A 238 -16.93 -6.18 22.34
CA LEU A 238 -17.44 -5.32 23.42
C LEU A 238 -18.37 -4.20 22.92
N GLY A 239 -18.44 -3.95 21.61
CA GLY A 239 -19.29 -2.93 21.02
C GLY A 239 -18.78 -1.50 21.20
N VAL A 240 -17.52 -1.31 21.61
CA VAL A 240 -16.92 0.02 21.85
C VAL A 240 -16.98 0.87 20.59
N LEU A 241 -16.65 0.28 19.45
CA LEU A 241 -16.69 0.95 18.16
C LEU A 241 -18.11 1.43 17.82
N LYS A 242 -19.14 0.61 18.06
CA LYS A 242 -20.55 1.00 17.84
C LYS A 242 -20.96 2.20 18.71
N VAL A 243 -20.50 2.26 19.96
CA VAL A 243 -20.79 3.38 20.88
C VAL A 243 -20.11 4.68 20.44
N ILE A 244 -18.89 4.59 19.89
CA ILE A 244 -18.19 5.76 19.34
C ILE A 244 -18.96 6.29 18.12
N VAL A 245 -19.46 5.39 17.26
CA VAL A 245 -20.16 5.79 16.04
C VAL A 245 -21.60 6.26 16.29
N SER A 246 -22.33 5.71 17.26
CA SER A 246 -23.71 6.13 17.57
C SER A 246 -23.81 7.60 17.98
N LYS A 247 -22.71 8.21 18.44
CA LYS A 247 -22.63 9.67 18.70
C LYS A 247 -22.73 10.51 17.42
N PHE A 248 -22.45 9.95 16.25
CA PHE A 248 -22.49 10.65 14.97
C PHE A 248 -23.83 10.51 14.23
N GLU A 249 -24.68 9.55 14.61
CA GLU A 249 -25.95 9.22 13.93
C GLU A 249 -26.88 10.43 13.74
N LYS A 250 -26.98 11.32 14.73
CA LYS A 250 -27.91 12.47 14.69
C LYS A 250 -27.55 13.53 13.63
N LYS A 251 -26.32 13.50 13.08
CA LYS A 251 -25.84 14.48 12.10
C LYS A 251 -25.90 13.96 10.65
N LEU A 252 -26.32 12.71 10.44
CA LEU A 252 -26.28 12.00 9.15
C LEU A 252 -27.49 12.31 8.24
N ASN A 253 -27.75 13.60 8.01
CA ASN A 253 -28.95 14.06 7.30
C ASN A 253 -28.68 14.50 5.84
N SER A 254 -27.44 14.37 5.36
CA SER A 254 -27.06 14.74 3.99
C SER A 254 -25.96 13.83 3.45
N ALA A 255 -25.84 13.75 2.12
CA ALA A 255 -24.80 12.95 1.46
C ALA A 255 -23.37 13.36 1.89
N GLY A 256 -23.14 14.66 2.10
CA GLY A 256 -21.87 15.18 2.60
C GLY A 256 -21.56 14.71 4.02
N ASN A 257 -22.52 14.83 4.94
CA ASN A 257 -22.32 14.40 6.33
C ASN A 257 -22.15 12.88 6.42
N VAL A 258 -22.93 12.11 5.66
CA VAL A 258 -22.78 10.65 5.59
C VAL A 258 -21.41 10.26 5.03
N THR A 259 -20.96 10.90 3.96
CA THR A 259 -19.62 10.67 3.39
C THR A 259 -18.52 10.97 4.40
N LEU A 260 -18.51 12.18 4.97
CA LEU A 260 -17.50 12.59 5.95
C LEU A 260 -17.49 11.68 7.18
N SER A 261 -18.67 11.35 7.72
CA SER A 261 -18.77 10.43 8.85
C SER A 261 -18.30 9.03 8.48
N THR A 262 -18.57 8.53 7.28
CA THR A 262 -18.05 7.21 6.83
C THR A 262 -16.53 7.20 6.84
N LEU A 263 -15.89 8.25 6.32
CA LEU A 263 -14.42 8.36 6.31
C LEU A 263 -13.85 8.41 7.74
N ILE A 264 -14.45 9.20 8.62
CA ILE A 264 -14.03 9.30 10.03
C ILE A 264 -14.21 7.96 10.74
N VAL A 265 -15.35 7.30 10.55
CA VAL A 265 -15.64 6.00 11.17
C VAL A 265 -14.64 4.96 10.72
N ALA A 266 -14.34 4.89 9.42
CA ALA A 266 -13.35 3.95 8.89
C ALA A 266 -11.95 4.23 9.43
N PHE A 267 -11.54 5.49 9.52
CA PHE A 267 -10.26 5.85 10.10
C PHE A 267 -10.18 5.53 11.60
N LEU A 268 -11.24 5.83 12.37
CA LEU A 268 -11.33 5.45 13.78
C LEU A 268 -11.33 3.93 13.96
N ALA A 269 -11.95 3.19 13.05
CA ALA A 269 -11.90 1.74 13.06
C ALA A 269 -10.49 1.19 12.80
N ASN A 270 -9.65 1.87 12.01
CA ASN A 270 -8.22 1.53 11.93
C ASN A 270 -7.48 1.87 13.22
N ILE A 271 -7.75 3.04 13.82
CA ILE A 271 -7.13 3.48 15.08
C ILE A 271 -7.43 2.51 16.22
N PHE A 272 -8.70 2.13 16.40
CA PHE A 272 -9.13 1.32 17.53
C PHE A 272 -9.15 -0.17 17.21
N GLY A 273 -9.46 -0.54 15.97
CA GLY A 273 -9.48 -1.93 15.52
C GLY A 273 -8.11 -2.48 15.15
N CYS A 274 -7.07 -1.63 15.08
CA CYS A 274 -5.68 -1.99 14.78
C CYS A 274 -5.49 -2.77 13.47
N ALA A 275 -6.48 -2.79 12.59
CA ALA A 275 -6.45 -3.59 11.38
C ALA A 275 -7.37 -3.02 10.30
N MET A 276 -6.86 -3.02 9.08
CA MET A 276 -7.63 -2.60 7.89
C MET A 276 -8.92 -3.42 7.74
N TYR A 277 -8.84 -4.73 7.95
CA TYR A 277 -9.99 -5.63 7.84
C TYR A 277 -11.13 -5.28 8.80
N VAL A 278 -10.81 -4.87 10.03
CA VAL A 278 -11.82 -4.43 11.01
C VAL A 278 -12.53 -3.17 10.49
N SER A 279 -11.79 -2.22 9.92
CA SER A 279 -12.37 -1.02 9.32
C SER A 279 -13.30 -1.32 8.15
N LEU A 280 -12.89 -2.20 7.23
CA LEU A 280 -13.68 -2.55 6.04
C LEU A 280 -14.93 -3.39 6.35
N ILE A 281 -14.94 -4.14 7.45
CA ILE A 281 -16.12 -4.90 7.89
C ILE A 281 -17.08 -4.00 8.65
N LEU A 282 -16.56 -3.24 9.60
CA LEU A 282 -17.38 -2.55 10.56
C LEU A 282 -18.01 -1.28 9.96
N THR A 283 -17.27 -0.54 9.14
CA THR A 283 -17.75 0.74 8.62
C THR A 283 -19.01 0.57 7.77
N PRO A 284 -19.06 -0.32 6.77
CA PRO A 284 -20.29 -0.54 6.00
C PRO A 284 -21.46 -0.98 6.87
N LYS A 285 -21.21 -1.88 7.84
CA LYS A 285 -22.22 -2.40 8.75
C LYS A 285 -22.83 -1.33 9.66
N ILE A 286 -22.03 -0.36 10.11
CA ILE A 286 -22.56 0.73 10.94
C ILE A 286 -23.26 1.79 10.08
N MET A 287 -22.72 2.10 8.90
CA MET A 287 -23.20 3.22 8.11
C MET A 287 -24.37 2.85 7.19
N GLU A 288 -24.66 1.57 6.94
CA GLU A 288 -25.66 1.13 5.94
C GLU A 288 -27.03 1.79 6.10
N ASP A 289 -27.57 1.84 7.34
CA ASP A 289 -28.87 2.45 7.61
C ASP A 289 -28.91 3.94 7.25
N SER A 290 -27.77 4.63 7.34
CA SER A 290 -27.67 6.06 7.03
C SER A 290 -27.66 6.32 5.53
N TYR A 291 -27.05 5.43 4.75
CA TYR A 291 -27.13 5.47 3.30
C TYR A 291 -28.55 5.12 2.82
N ASP A 292 -29.15 4.07 3.40
CA ASP A 292 -30.49 3.61 3.04
C ASP A 292 -31.57 4.67 3.35
N LYS A 293 -31.47 5.38 4.49
CA LYS A 293 -32.37 6.49 4.86
C LYS A 293 -32.35 7.64 3.85
N LEU A 294 -31.19 7.93 3.28
CA LEU A 294 -31.01 8.99 2.28
C LEU A 294 -31.16 8.47 0.83
N LYS A 295 -31.52 7.20 0.66
CA LYS A 295 -31.56 6.51 -0.64
C LYS A 295 -30.26 6.61 -1.44
N ILE A 296 -29.11 6.72 -0.78
CA ILE A 296 -27.81 6.77 -1.44
C ILE A 296 -27.40 5.34 -1.81
N ASP A 297 -26.94 5.15 -3.05
CA ASP A 297 -26.48 3.87 -3.56
C ASP A 297 -25.30 3.33 -2.72
N ARG A 298 -25.36 2.04 -2.38
CA ARG A 298 -24.36 1.39 -1.53
C ARG A 298 -22.97 1.32 -2.19
N ARG A 299 -22.82 1.58 -3.49
CA ARG A 299 -21.52 1.80 -4.14
C ARG A 299 -20.79 3.01 -3.55
N VAL A 300 -21.52 4.05 -3.14
CA VAL A 300 -20.94 5.21 -2.45
C VAL A 300 -20.47 4.81 -1.05
N LEU A 301 -21.23 3.96 -0.35
CA LEU A 301 -20.83 3.42 0.96
C LEU A 301 -19.57 2.58 0.85
N ALA A 302 -19.51 1.66 -0.10
CA ALA A 302 -18.36 0.81 -0.37
C ALA A 302 -17.12 1.66 -0.67
N ARG A 303 -17.23 2.59 -1.62
CA ARG A 303 -16.17 3.54 -1.98
C ARG A 303 -15.66 4.32 -0.78
N ASN A 304 -16.56 4.95 -0.02
CA ASN A 304 -16.17 5.79 1.10
C ASN A 304 -15.57 4.96 2.25
N SER A 305 -16.05 3.74 2.47
CA SER A 305 -15.50 2.82 3.48
C SER A 305 -14.09 2.37 3.10
N GLU A 306 -13.82 2.09 1.84
CA GLU A 306 -12.47 1.71 1.37
C GLU A 306 -11.50 2.90 1.35
N VAL A 307 -11.95 4.10 0.95
CA VAL A 307 -11.14 5.33 1.04
C VAL A 307 -10.80 5.66 2.48
N GLY A 308 -11.76 5.57 3.40
CA GLY A 308 -11.54 5.86 4.82
C GLY A 308 -10.80 4.74 5.55
N GLY A 309 -10.85 3.50 5.05
CA GLY A 309 -10.26 2.31 5.67
C GLY A 309 -8.89 1.96 5.07
N THR A 310 -8.87 1.48 3.83
CA THR A 310 -7.64 1.01 3.17
C THR A 310 -6.58 2.11 3.10
N LEU A 311 -6.92 3.32 2.63
CA LEU A 311 -5.94 4.40 2.43
C LEU A 311 -5.38 5.01 3.72
N THR A 312 -6.11 4.87 4.82
CA THR A 312 -5.71 5.42 6.13
C THR A 312 -5.09 4.37 7.04
N SER A 313 -5.18 3.08 6.69
CA SER A 313 -4.63 1.98 7.48
C SER A 313 -3.13 2.18 7.72
N GLY A 314 -2.36 2.45 6.66
CA GLY A 314 -0.93 2.77 6.75
C GLY A 314 -0.59 4.02 7.57
N MET A 315 -1.57 4.89 7.90
CA MET A 315 -1.32 6.09 8.72
C MET A 315 -1.26 5.80 10.23
N VAL A 316 -1.72 4.63 10.66
CA VAL A 316 -1.84 4.28 12.07
C VAL A 316 -0.66 3.37 12.46
N PRO A 317 0.30 3.83 13.27
CA PRO A 317 1.56 3.10 13.52
C PRO A 317 1.41 1.79 14.29
N TRP A 318 0.29 1.60 14.99
CA TRP A 318 -0.03 0.35 15.69
C TRP A 318 -1.06 -0.51 14.94
N SER A 319 -1.42 -0.13 13.71
CA SER A 319 -2.21 -0.99 12.84
C SER A 319 -1.34 -2.01 12.11
N ASP A 320 -1.94 -3.10 11.67
CA ASP A 320 -1.29 -4.11 10.83
C ASP A 320 -0.50 -3.52 9.65
N ASN A 321 -1.14 -2.64 8.88
CA ASN A 321 -0.56 -1.96 7.75
C ASN A 321 0.54 -0.98 8.18
N GLY A 322 0.30 -0.14 9.19
CA GLY A 322 1.30 0.83 9.65
C GLY A 322 2.60 0.15 10.11
N ILE A 323 2.48 -0.94 10.87
CA ILE A 323 3.61 -1.75 11.35
C ILE A 323 4.34 -2.42 10.19
N PHE A 324 3.61 -3.06 9.29
CA PHE A 324 4.20 -3.77 8.15
C PHE A 324 4.92 -2.79 7.19
N MET A 325 4.26 -1.70 6.81
CA MET A 325 4.83 -0.71 5.90
C MET A 325 6.07 -0.05 6.50
N ALA A 326 6.04 0.30 7.79
CA ALA A 326 7.20 0.89 8.47
C ALA A 326 8.38 -0.10 8.57
N GLY A 327 8.09 -1.36 8.91
CA GLY A 327 9.11 -2.41 9.03
C GLY A 327 9.77 -2.74 7.69
N ILE A 328 8.99 -2.88 6.62
CA ILE A 328 9.51 -3.21 5.28
C ILE A 328 10.27 -2.04 4.65
N LEU A 329 9.69 -0.84 4.69
CA LEU A 329 10.32 0.33 4.08
C LEU A 329 11.52 0.84 4.89
N GLY A 330 11.57 0.53 6.19
CA GLY A 330 12.60 1.03 7.10
C GLY A 330 12.39 2.50 7.47
N VAL A 331 11.15 2.99 7.36
CA VAL A 331 10.77 4.38 7.66
C VAL A 331 9.63 4.38 8.67
N ALA A 332 9.79 5.10 9.78
CA ALA A 332 8.74 5.21 10.79
C ALA A 332 7.45 5.80 10.20
N THR A 333 6.29 5.31 10.66
CA THR A 333 4.97 5.69 10.14
C THR A 333 4.77 7.20 10.09
N PHE A 334 4.99 7.91 11.21
CA PHE A 334 4.80 9.36 11.25
C PHE A 334 5.76 10.14 10.34
N SER A 335 6.87 9.53 9.92
CA SER A 335 7.79 10.16 8.97
C SER A 335 7.24 10.10 7.54
N TYR A 336 6.68 8.96 7.10
CA TYR A 336 6.13 8.85 5.74
C TYR A 336 4.70 9.37 5.60
N VAL A 337 3.92 9.43 6.69
CA VAL A 337 2.51 9.87 6.67
C VAL A 337 2.30 11.19 5.91
N PRO A 338 3.09 12.26 6.13
CA PRO A 338 2.94 13.52 5.38
C PRO A 338 3.04 13.39 3.85
N PHE A 339 3.65 12.30 3.36
CA PHE A 339 3.87 12.02 1.95
C PHE A 339 2.89 10.99 1.36
N MET A 340 1.92 10.51 2.15
CA MET A 340 0.79 9.69 1.66
C MET A 340 -0.22 10.55 0.88
N TRP A 341 0.26 11.26 -0.14
CA TRP A 341 -0.50 12.27 -0.87
C TRP A 341 -1.72 11.71 -1.57
N LEU A 342 -1.64 10.50 -2.13
CA LEU A 342 -2.82 9.85 -2.70
C LEU A 342 -3.93 9.71 -1.67
N SER A 343 -3.61 9.26 -0.46
CA SER A 343 -4.59 9.08 0.61
C SER A 343 -5.24 10.41 0.99
N PHE A 344 -4.45 11.46 1.20
CA PHE A 344 -4.99 12.78 1.53
C PHE A 344 -5.84 13.38 0.41
N VAL A 345 -5.37 13.31 -0.85
CA VAL A 345 -6.12 13.82 -2.00
C VAL A 345 -7.43 13.04 -2.17
N SER A 346 -7.40 11.71 -2.00
CA SER A 346 -8.59 10.86 -2.08
C SER A 346 -9.62 11.19 -1.00
N LEU A 347 -9.17 11.40 0.25
CA LEU A 347 -10.03 11.84 1.35
C LEU A 347 -10.67 13.21 1.07
N ILE A 348 -9.88 14.18 0.60
CA ILE A 348 -10.36 15.52 0.26
C ILE A 348 -11.39 15.45 -0.88
N LEU A 349 -11.09 14.71 -1.95
CA LEU A 349 -12.02 14.53 -3.07
C LEU A 349 -13.31 13.82 -2.65
N ALA A 350 -13.24 12.80 -1.79
CA ALA A 350 -14.41 12.13 -1.24
C ALA A 350 -15.33 13.13 -0.51
N VAL A 351 -14.75 13.97 0.35
CA VAL A 351 -15.50 15.01 1.08
C VAL A 351 -16.11 16.03 0.12
N ILE A 352 -15.35 16.50 -0.87
CA ILE A 352 -15.85 17.43 -1.90
C ILE A 352 -17.03 16.81 -2.66
N TYR A 353 -16.91 15.56 -3.10
CA TYR A 353 -17.97 14.84 -3.82
C TYR A 353 -19.21 14.64 -2.95
N GLY A 354 -19.03 14.32 -1.67
CA GLY A 354 -20.12 14.23 -0.70
C GLY A 354 -20.91 15.53 -0.56
N TYR A 355 -20.24 16.67 -0.38
CA TYR A 355 -20.93 17.95 -0.17
C TYR A 355 -21.46 18.60 -1.46
N THR A 356 -20.81 18.36 -2.60
CA THR A 356 -21.27 18.87 -3.90
C THR A 356 -22.35 18.00 -4.55
N GLY A 357 -22.56 16.77 -4.03
CA GLY A 357 -23.44 15.78 -4.65
C GLY A 357 -22.87 15.17 -5.94
N LYS A 358 -21.67 15.56 -6.35
CA LYS A 358 -21.02 15.03 -7.56
C LYS A 358 -20.61 13.58 -7.34
N PHE A 359 -21.00 12.68 -8.24
CA PHE A 359 -20.72 11.26 -8.12
C PHE A 359 -21.26 10.62 -6.82
N ILE A 360 -22.39 11.15 -6.35
CA ILE A 360 -23.28 10.52 -5.38
C ILE A 360 -24.46 9.98 -6.18
N TRP A 361 -24.57 8.66 -6.24
CA TRP A 361 -25.69 7.99 -6.90
C TRP A 361 -26.79 7.70 -5.89
N TYR A 362 -28.04 7.76 -6.34
CA TYR A 362 -29.21 7.47 -5.53
C TYR A 362 -29.94 6.26 -6.12
N VAL A 363 -30.55 5.47 -5.25
CA VAL A 363 -31.34 4.31 -5.65
C VAL A 363 -32.70 4.78 -6.13
N ASP A 364 -33.05 4.45 -7.38
CA ASP A 364 -34.40 4.67 -7.90
C ASP A 364 -35.38 3.72 -7.19
N ASP A 365 -36.59 4.20 -6.88
CA ASP A 365 -37.61 3.43 -6.14
C ASP A 365 -38.05 2.11 -6.83
N VAL A 366 -37.60 1.87 -8.07
CA VAL A 366 -37.92 0.70 -8.90
C VAL A 366 -37.00 -0.51 -8.61
N GLU A 367 -35.77 -0.33 -8.11
CA GLU A 367 -34.80 -1.43 -7.99
C GLU A 367 -34.94 -2.29 -6.72
N LYS A 368 -35.63 -1.80 -5.68
CA LYS A 368 -35.87 -2.59 -4.44
C LYS A 368 -36.68 -3.88 -4.68
N GLY A 369 -37.46 -3.95 -5.76
CA GLY A 369 -38.24 -5.15 -6.11
C GLY A 369 -37.42 -6.31 -6.69
N LYS A 370 -36.16 -6.08 -7.11
CA LYS A 370 -35.32 -7.11 -7.75
C LYS A 370 -34.21 -7.67 -6.85
N GLN A 371 -33.84 -6.98 -5.77
CA GLN A 371 -32.85 -7.48 -4.80
C GLN A 371 -33.48 -8.27 -3.64
N ALA A 372 -34.81 -8.28 -3.54
CA ALA A 372 -35.58 -9.02 -2.52
C ALA A 372 -36.25 -10.30 -3.05
N SER A 373 -35.95 -10.70 -4.31
CA SER A 373 -36.33 -11.97 -4.95
C SER A 373 -35.08 -12.75 -5.30
#